data_AF-A0A661QC58-F1
#
_entry.id   AF-A0A661QC58-F1
#
_cell.length_a   1.000
_cell.length_b   1.000
_cell.length_c   1.000
_cell.angle_alpha   90.00
_cell.angle_beta   90.00
_cell.angle_gamma   90.00
#
_symmetry.space_group_name_H-M   'P 1'
#
loop_
_entity.id
_entity.type
_entity.pdbx_description
1 polymer ?
#
loop_
_entity_poly.entity_id
_entity_poly.type
_entity_poly.pdbx_seq_one_letter_code
_entity_poly.pdbx_strand_id
1 'polypeptide(L)'
;MTKRYYAHSLEGKSPSEWQLLEEHLKNVAEMTAEFADCFGAPECGSILGRNHDLGKGTRPWQAYLRRANNIVDEVAKFYDGHPIHAAVGAQRSWGQIYY
;
A
#
# COMPACT_ATOMS: atom_id res chain seq x y z
N MET A 1 11.87 -15.56 7.89
CA MET A 1 11.50 -15.11 6.53
C MET A 1 10.76 -13.80 6.64
N THR A 2 11.22 -12.76 5.95
CA THR A 2 10.54 -11.46 5.88
C THR A 2 9.20 -11.63 5.17
N LYS A 3 8.11 -11.24 5.84
CA LYS A 3 6.78 -11.21 5.20
C LYS A 3 6.80 -10.18 4.08
N ARG A 4 6.58 -10.62 2.84
CA ARG A 4 6.42 -9.72 1.69
C ARG A 4 4.96 -9.29 1.58
N TYR A 5 4.74 -7.99 1.47
CA TYR A 5 3.44 -7.40 1.21
C TYR A 5 3.45 -6.79 -0.19
N TYR A 6 2.32 -6.90 -0.87
CA TYR A 6 2.16 -6.44 -2.24
C TYR A 6 1.13 -5.32 -2.33
N ALA A 7 1.46 -4.28 -3.09
CA ALA A 7 0.54 -3.19 -3.41
C ALA A 7 -0.32 -3.52 -4.63
N HIS A 8 0.32 -4.09 -5.66
CA HIS A 8 -0.29 -4.38 -6.96
C HIS A 8 0.13 -5.76 -7.45
N SER A 9 -0.82 -6.48 -8.06
CA SER A 9 -0.57 -7.71 -8.80
C SER A 9 -0.35 -7.42 -10.28
N LEU A 10 0.30 -8.34 -10.96
CA LEU A 10 0.41 -8.33 -12.42
C LEU A 10 -0.38 -9.51 -12.99
N GLU A 11 -1.29 -9.24 -13.91
CA GLU A 11 -2.22 -10.23 -14.46
C GLU A 11 -1.47 -11.41 -15.09
N GLY A 12 -1.90 -12.64 -14.75
CA GLY A 12 -1.27 -13.87 -15.23
C GLY A 12 0.12 -14.15 -14.67
N LYS A 13 0.67 -13.29 -13.79
CA LYS A 13 1.99 -13.47 -13.18
C LYS A 13 1.92 -13.86 -11.71
N SER A 14 2.94 -14.58 -11.27
CA SER A 14 3.06 -15.02 -9.88
C SER A 14 3.45 -13.86 -8.95
N PRO A 15 3.27 -14.00 -7.62
CA PRO A 15 3.69 -12.99 -6.65
C PRO A 15 5.18 -12.62 -6.66
N SER A 16 6.04 -13.36 -7.38
CA SER A 16 7.43 -12.96 -7.58
C SER A 16 7.59 -11.72 -8.47
N GLU A 17 6.62 -11.45 -9.34
CA GLU A 17 6.60 -10.32 -10.27
C GLU A 17 5.64 -9.20 -9.83
N TRP A 18 5.01 -9.35 -8.67
CA TRP A 18 4.10 -8.35 -8.12
C TRP A 18 4.88 -7.22 -7.46
N GLN A 19 4.32 -6.01 -7.52
CA GLN A 19 4.94 -4.83 -6.93
C GLN A 19 4.86 -4.90 -5.40
N LEU A 20 6.01 -4.74 -4.75
CA LEU A 20 6.09 -4.70 -3.30
C LEU A 20 5.42 -3.44 -2.75
N LEU A 21 4.75 -3.58 -1.61
CA LEU A 21 4.10 -2.44 -0.96
C LEU A 21 5.10 -1.36 -0.54
N GLU A 22 6.27 -1.76 -0.04
CA GLU A 22 7.32 -0.82 0.35
C GLU A 22 7.82 0.01 -0.83
N GLU A 23 8.05 -0.63 -1.99
CA GLU A 23 8.44 0.03 -3.23
C GLU A 23 7.37 1.01 -3.69
N HIS A 24 6.11 0.58 -3.73
CA HIS A 24 4.98 1.42 -4.09
C HIS A 24 4.87 2.67 -3.20
N LEU A 25 4.91 2.50 -1.87
CA LEU A 25 4.81 3.62 -0.94
C LEU A 25 5.99 4.58 -1.06
N LYS A 26 7.20 4.09 -1.34
CA LYS A 26 8.38 4.93 -1.58
C LYS A 26 8.23 5.75 -2.86
N ASN A 27 7.88 5.10 -3.97
CA ASN A 27 7.73 5.77 -5.26
C ASN A 27 6.61 6.82 -5.20
N VAL A 28 5.48 6.51 -4.57
CA VAL A 28 4.38 7.48 -4.41
C VAL A 28 4.80 8.63 -3.50
N ALA A 29 5.55 8.38 -2.41
CA ALA A 29 6.07 9.45 -1.55
C ALA A 29 6.94 10.45 -2.34
N GLU A 30 7.87 9.95 -3.17
CA GLU A 30 8.72 10.79 -4.02
C GLU A 30 7.88 11.63 -5.00
N MET A 31 6.95 11.01 -5.73
CA MET A 31 6.06 11.72 -6.67
C MET A 31 5.19 12.78 -5.97
N THR A 32 4.64 12.45 -4.80
CA THR A 32 3.79 13.40 -4.05
C THR A 32 4.58 14.56 -3.48
N ALA A 33 5.87 14.36 -3.14
CA ALA A 33 6.75 15.44 -2.72
C ALA A 33 6.99 16.42 -3.88
N GLU A 34 7.30 15.90 -5.07
CA GLU A 34 7.48 16.72 -6.29
C GLU A 34 6.22 17.54 -6.62
N PHE A 35 5.04 16.93 -6.52
CA PHE A 35 3.78 17.66 -6.74
C PHE A 35 3.50 18.72 -5.68
N ALA A 36 3.81 18.43 -4.41
CA ALA A 36 3.58 19.37 -3.32
C ALA A 36 4.64 20.50 -3.25
N ASP A 37 5.76 20.36 -3.96
CA ASP A 37 6.83 21.35 -4.01
C ASP A 37 6.36 22.69 -4.58
N CYS A 38 5.44 22.69 -5.56
CA CYS A 38 4.86 23.91 -6.11
C CYS A 38 4.04 24.74 -5.09
N PHE A 39 3.66 24.13 -3.96
CA PHE A 39 2.99 24.77 -2.83
C PHE A 39 3.94 25.01 -1.64
N GLY A 40 5.23 24.72 -1.79
CA GLY A 40 6.23 24.78 -0.72
C GLY A 40 6.03 23.73 0.38
N ALA A 41 5.34 22.61 0.06
CA ALA A 41 4.98 21.57 1.02
C ALA A 41 5.48 20.15 0.63
N PRO A 42 6.70 19.96 0.10
CA PRO A 42 7.17 18.66 -0.39
C PRO A 42 7.18 17.58 0.71
N GLU A 43 7.49 17.94 1.96
CA GLU A 43 7.48 17.00 3.10
C GLU A 43 6.07 16.49 3.40
N CYS A 44 5.07 17.39 3.41
CA CYS A 44 3.67 17.01 3.57
C CYS A 44 3.22 16.08 2.44
N GLY A 45 3.61 16.38 1.19
CA GLY A 45 3.40 15.50 0.05
C GLY A 45 3.94 14.10 0.31
N SER A 46 5.24 14.00 0.63
CA SER A 46 5.93 12.74 0.93
C SER A 46 5.23 11.91 2.01
N ILE A 47 4.85 12.55 3.13
CA ILE A 47 4.13 11.89 4.24
C ILE A 47 2.80 11.33 3.76
N LEU A 48 2.02 12.12 3.02
CA LEU A 48 0.73 11.66 2.48
C LEU A 48 0.91 10.48 1.52
N GLY A 49 1.86 10.58 0.58
CA GLY A 49 2.15 9.52 -0.37
C GLY A 49 2.63 8.23 0.30
N ARG A 50 3.48 8.34 1.31
CA ARG A 50 4.01 7.18 2.05
C ARG A 50 2.93 6.46 2.88
N ASN A 51 1.91 7.18 3.34
CA ASN A 51 0.90 6.62 4.22
C ASN A 51 -0.36 6.15 3.48
N HIS A 52 -0.70 6.70 2.32
CA HIS A 52 -2.03 6.53 1.69
C HIS A 52 -2.51 5.08 1.56
N ASP A 53 -1.58 4.15 1.29
CA ASP A 53 -1.87 2.73 1.00
C ASP A 53 -1.39 1.76 2.08
N LEU A 54 -1.07 2.22 3.29
CA LEU A 54 -0.63 1.33 4.38
C LEU A 54 -1.64 0.22 4.71
N GLY A 55 -2.93 0.43 4.44
CA GLY A 55 -3.97 -0.61 4.57
C GLY A 55 -3.72 -1.85 3.70
N LYS A 56 -2.95 -1.72 2.62
CA LYS A 56 -2.53 -2.84 1.78
C LYS A 56 -1.59 -3.81 2.51
N GLY A 57 -0.97 -3.38 3.61
CA GLY A 57 -0.13 -4.23 4.47
C GLY A 57 -0.91 -5.17 5.40
N THR A 58 -2.25 -5.17 5.33
CA THR A 58 -3.09 -6.00 6.20
C THR A 58 -3.31 -7.41 5.63
N ARG A 59 -3.55 -8.39 6.50
CA ARG A 59 -3.86 -9.77 6.09
C ARG A 59 -5.09 -9.86 5.16
N PRO A 60 -6.20 -9.15 5.43
CA PRO A 60 -7.36 -9.17 4.53
C PRO A 60 -7.03 -8.63 3.14
N TRP A 61 -6.23 -7.57 3.03
CA TRP A 61 -5.82 -7.06 1.71
C TRP A 61 -4.98 -8.08 0.94
N GLN A 62 -3.98 -8.68 1.60
CA GLN A 62 -3.14 -9.69 0.94
C GLN A 62 -3.95 -10.93 0.52
N ALA A 63 -4.96 -11.31 1.31
CA ALA A 63 -5.89 -12.37 0.95
C ALA A 63 -6.77 -11.97 -0.26
N TYR A 64 -7.32 -10.76 -0.26
CA TYR A 64 -8.09 -10.20 -1.37
C TYR A 64 -7.28 -10.19 -2.67
N LEU A 65 -6.06 -9.66 -2.64
CA LEU A 65 -5.20 -9.55 -3.82
C LEU A 65 -4.87 -10.92 -4.42
N ARG A 66 -4.58 -11.92 -3.58
CA ARG A 66 -4.36 -13.31 -4.00
C ARG A 66 -5.61 -13.95 -4.59
N ARG A 67 -6.75 -13.78 -3.93
CA ARG A 67 -8.05 -14.27 -4.40
C ARG A 67 -8.41 -13.69 -5.77
N ALA A 68 -8.20 -12.39 -5.97
CA ALA A 68 -8.45 -11.70 -7.24
C ALA A 68 -7.59 -12.23 -8.40
N ASN A 69 -6.44 -12.83 -8.08
CA ASN A 69 -5.53 -13.46 -9.05
C ASN A 69 -5.61 -14.99 -9.05
N ASN A 70 -6.68 -15.58 -8.51
CA ASN A 70 -6.91 -17.03 -8.45
C ASN A 70 -5.83 -17.82 -7.68
N ILE A 71 -5.13 -17.19 -6.74
CA ILE A 71 -4.13 -17.84 -5.88
C ILE A 71 -4.82 -18.27 -4.57
N VAL A 72 -4.69 -19.55 -4.22
CA VAL A 72 -5.17 -20.11 -2.96
C VAL A 72 -3.99 -20.62 -2.16
N ASP A 73 -3.69 -19.96 -1.04
CA ASP A 73 -2.60 -20.31 -0.12
C ASP A 73 -3.03 -20.08 1.35
N GLU A 74 -2.08 -20.16 2.28
CA GLU A 74 -2.32 -19.99 3.72
C GLU A 74 -2.93 -18.65 4.12
N VAL A 75 -2.84 -17.62 3.26
CA VAL A 75 -3.38 -16.28 3.49
C VAL A 75 -4.88 -16.22 3.15
N ALA A 76 -5.40 -17.15 2.34
CA ALA A 76 -6.79 -17.18 1.91
C ALA A 76 -7.80 -17.18 3.08
N LYS A 77 -7.43 -17.76 4.23
CA LYS A 77 -8.27 -17.77 5.46
C LYS A 77 -8.55 -16.39 6.05
N PHE A 78 -7.80 -15.36 5.64
CA PHE A 78 -8.00 -13.98 6.08
C PHE A 78 -8.87 -13.17 5.10
N TYR A 79 -9.39 -13.79 4.05
CA TYR A 79 -10.28 -13.12 3.10
C TYR A 79 -11.60 -12.74 3.79
N ASP A 80 -11.96 -11.47 3.67
CA ASP A 80 -13.18 -10.88 4.25
C ASP A 80 -13.79 -9.85 3.28
N GLY A 81 -13.86 -10.22 1.99
CA GLY A 81 -14.31 -9.32 0.93
C GLY A 81 -13.23 -8.36 0.44
N HIS A 82 -13.63 -7.19 -0.07
CA HIS A 82 -12.72 -6.13 -0.51
C HIS A 82 -12.48 -5.13 0.65
N PRO A 83 -11.30 -5.17 1.31
CA PRO A 83 -11.06 -4.32 2.46
C PRO A 83 -10.83 -2.87 2.05
N ILE A 84 -11.38 -1.96 2.85
CA ILE A 84 -11.07 -0.53 2.75
C ILE A 84 -9.60 -0.34 3.11
N HIS A 85 -8.80 0.11 2.15
CA HIS A 85 -7.35 0.25 2.27
C HIS A 85 -6.91 1.71 2.27
N ALA A 86 -7.56 2.56 1.49
CA ALA A 86 -7.29 4.00 1.41
C ALA A 86 -7.58 4.74 2.72
N ALA A 87 -8.60 4.34 3.48
CA ALA A 87 -8.95 4.98 4.75
C ALA A 87 -7.93 4.68 5.87
N VAL A 88 -7.23 3.55 5.81
CA VAL A 88 -6.21 3.18 6.80
C VAL A 88 -4.99 4.11 6.70
N GLY A 89 -4.65 4.54 5.48
CA GLY A 89 -3.59 5.52 5.27
C GLY A 89 -3.95 6.91 5.81
N ALA A 90 -5.17 7.37 5.52
CA ALA A 90 -5.66 8.67 5.97
C ALA A 90 -5.70 8.81 7.51
N GLN A 91 -6.04 7.74 8.24
CA GLN A 91 -6.07 7.77 9.71
C GLN A 91 -4.68 7.88 10.36
N ARG A 92 -3.61 7.41 9.71
CA ARG A 92 -2.25 7.41 10.28
C ARG A 92 -1.46 8.69 10.04
N SER A 93 -1.82 9.48 9.03
CA SER A 93 -1.12 10.74 8.69
C SER A 93 -1.30 11.85 9.74
N TRP A 94 -2.30 11.76 10.62
CA TRP A 94 -2.58 12.81 11.62
C TRP A 94 -1.46 13.01 12.66
N GLY A 95 -0.69 11.95 12.95
CA GLY A 95 0.39 12.02 13.97
C GLY A 95 1.74 12.52 13.47
N GLN A 96 1.97 12.55 12.14
CA GLN A 96 3.27 12.89 11.53
C GLN A 96 3.36 14.34 11.05
N ILE A 97 2.24 15.08 11.06
CA ILE A 97 2.16 16.47 10.58
C ILE A 97 2.42 17.49 11.71
N TYR A 98 2.40 17.06 12.98
CA TYR A 98 2.43 17.96 14.15
C TYR A 98 3.61 17.74 15.11
N TYR A 99 4.66 17.00 14.70
CA TYR A 99 5.87 16.79 15.48
C TYR A 99 7.12 16.87 14.61
#